data_AF-A0A6N8UEN1-F1
#
_entry.id   AF-A0A6N8UEN1-F1
#
_cell.length_a   1.000
_cell.length_b   1.000
_cell.length_c   1.000
_cell.angle_alpha   90.00
_cell.angle_beta   90.00
_cell.angle_gamma   90.00
#
_symmetry.space_group_name_H-M   'P 1'
#
loop_
_entity.id
_entity.type
_entity.pdbx_description
1 polymer ?
#
loop_
_entity_poly.entity_id
_entity_poly.type
_entity_poly.pdbx_seq_one_letter_code
_entity_poly.pdbx_strand_id
1 'polypeptide(L)'
;MSKLSMITSFWKNRDQFERVFTKEKFDAMTRMIPLIYKGEYKPSKWRHLVIGVAAIVYVVSPLDFLPEVALGPIGILDDIAILAFGIKYINKELNHFLEWEDNLRDTIFND
;
A
#
# COMPACT_ATOMS: atom_id res chain seq x y z
N MET A 1 10.41 11.31 23.50
CA MET A 1 9.90 9.95 23.23
C MET A 1 11.07 8.99 23.21
N SER A 2 10.99 7.87 23.92
CA SER A 2 12.09 6.89 24.01
C SER A 2 12.18 6.07 22.72
N LYS A 3 13.39 5.76 22.23
CA LYS A 3 13.61 4.90 21.05
C LYS A 3 12.91 3.54 21.18
N LEU A 4 12.76 3.05 22.42
CA LEU A 4 12.07 1.79 22.73
C LEU A 4 10.57 1.84 22.44
N SER A 5 9.90 2.99 22.59
CA SER A 5 8.47 3.12 22.25
C SER A 5 8.25 3.14 20.73
N MET A 6 9.26 3.50 19.96
CA MET A 6 9.21 3.49 18.50
C MET A 6 9.33 2.05 17.97
N ILE A 7 10.26 1.26 18.54
CA ILE A 7 10.45 -0.15 18.18
C ILE A 7 9.19 -0.98 18.46
N THR A 8 8.54 -0.81 19.62
CA THR A 8 7.31 -1.56 19.93
C THR A 8 6.14 -1.26 19.00
N SER A 9 6.09 -0.06 18.42
CA SER A 9 5.08 0.27 17.41
C SER A 9 5.27 -0.49 16.08
N PHE A 10 6.52 -0.83 15.71
CA PHE A 10 6.82 -1.66 14.54
C PHE A 10 6.35 -3.10 14.74
N TRP A 11 6.64 -3.71 15.90
CA TRP A 11 6.18 -5.07 16.21
C TRP A 11 4.65 -5.18 16.26
N LYS A 12 3.97 -4.15 16.80
CA LYS A 12 2.50 -4.04 16.80
C LYS A 12 1.92 -3.83 15.40
N ASN A 13 2.70 -3.30 14.44
CA ASN A 13 2.26 -3.10 13.07
C ASN A 13 2.35 -4.36 12.21
N ARG A 14 3.00 -5.45 12.65
CA ARG A 14 3.12 -6.71 11.89
C ARG A 14 1.76 -7.23 11.39
N ASP A 15 0.73 -7.14 12.21
CA ASP A 15 -0.64 -7.53 11.86
C ASP A 15 -1.18 -6.73 10.66
N GLN A 16 -0.75 -5.47 10.49
CA GLN A 16 -1.15 -4.67 9.33
C GLN A 16 -0.49 -5.13 8.04
N PHE A 17 0.77 -5.60 8.11
CA PHE A 17 1.45 -6.21 6.96
C PHE A 17 0.71 -7.48 6.55
N GLU A 18 0.49 -8.41 7.48
CA GLU A 18 -0.17 -9.68 7.19
C GLU A 18 -1.58 -9.50 6.59
N ARG A 19 -2.30 -8.44 6.99
CA ARG A 19 -3.61 -8.09 6.40
C ARG A 19 -3.56 -7.57 4.97
N VAL A 20 -2.44 -6.98 4.54
CA VAL A 20 -2.25 -6.50 3.15
C VAL A 20 -1.68 -7.60 2.27
N PHE A 21 -0.81 -8.44 2.81
CA PHE A 21 -0.18 -9.55 2.06
C PHE A 21 -1.01 -10.84 2.09
N THR A 22 -2.33 -10.74 2.24
CA THR A 22 -3.20 -11.89 2.02
C THR A 22 -3.31 -12.19 0.53
N LYS A 23 -3.55 -13.45 0.16
CA LYS A 23 -3.72 -13.86 -1.23
C LYS A 23 -4.84 -13.06 -1.93
N GLU A 24 -5.96 -12.87 -1.24
CA GLU A 24 -7.09 -12.07 -1.73
C GLU A 24 -6.69 -10.64 -2.08
N LYS A 25 -5.96 -9.97 -1.18
CA LYS A 25 -5.50 -8.59 -1.37
C LYS A 25 -4.47 -8.47 -2.47
N PHE A 26 -3.57 -9.45 -2.56
CA PHE A 26 -2.61 -9.53 -3.66
C PHE A 26 -3.33 -9.69 -5.01
N ASP A 27 -4.28 -10.61 -5.10
CA ASP A 27 -5.07 -10.82 -6.31
C ASP A 27 -5.86 -9.54 -6.67
N ALA A 28 -6.46 -8.88 -5.67
CA ALA A 28 -7.15 -7.60 -5.84
C ALA A 28 -6.21 -6.50 -6.35
N MET A 29 -4.98 -6.39 -5.83
CA MET A 29 -3.98 -5.45 -6.33
C MET A 29 -3.69 -5.65 -7.82
N THR A 30 -3.51 -6.91 -8.26
CA THR A 30 -3.21 -7.21 -9.66
C THR A 30 -4.34 -6.83 -10.62
N ARG A 31 -5.61 -6.88 -10.17
CA ARG A 31 -6.77 -6.43 -10.95
C ARG A 31 -6.97 -4.91 -10.89
N MET A 32 -6.74 -4.32 -9.72
CA MET A 32 -6.92 -2.88 -9.50
C MET A 32 -5.98 -2.03 -10.37
N ILE A 33 -4.70 -2.42 -10.48
CA ILE A 33 -3.68 -1.66 -11.23
C ILE A 33 -4.09 -1.39 -12.69
N PRO A 34 -4.43 -2.39 -13.52
CA PRO A 34 -4.84 -2.15 -14.89
C PRO A 34 -6.16 -1.36 -15.00
N LEU A 35 -7.08 -1.52 -14.05
CA LEU A 35 -8.35 -0.77 -14.03
C LEU A 35 -8.14 0.72 -13.70
N ILE A 36 -7.16 1.05 -12.86
CA ILE A 36 -6.71 2.43 -12.64
C ILE A 36 -6.13 3.00 -13.94
N TYR A 37 -5.25 2.24 -14.61
CA TYR A 37 -4.59 2.70 -15.84
C TYR A 37 -5.60 2.96 -16.98
N LYS A 38 -6.64 2.13 -17.08
CA LYS A 38 -7.75 2.31 -18.03
C LYS A 38 -8.75 3.40 -17.62
N GLY A 39 -8.66 3.92 -16.39
CA GLY A 39 -9.60 4.89 -15.85
C GLY A 39 -10.99 4.32 -15.49
N GLU A 40 -11.14 2.99 -15.50
CA GLU A 40 -12.37 2.27 -15.17
C GLU A 40 -12.63 2.28 -13.66
N TYR A 41 -11.57 2.14 -12.86
CA TYR A 41 -11.63 2.30 -11.41
C TYR A 41 -11.13 3.69 -11.01
N LYS A 42 -11.98 4.43 -10.28
CA LYS A 42 -11.62 5.73 -9.70
C LYS A 42 -11.37 5.57 -8.20
N PRO A 43 -10.17 5.91 -7.71
CA PRO A 43 -9.85 5.80 -6.29
C PRO A 43 -10.76 6.66 -5.43
N SER A 44 -11.04 6.17 -4.21
CA SER A 44 -11.89 6.87 -3.23
C SER A 44 -11.35 8.25 -2.87
N LYS A 45 -10.02 8.33 -2.68
CA LYS A 45 -9.31 9.57 -2.37
C LYS A 45 -8.02 9.61 -3.17
N TRP A 46 -7.82 10.68 -3.93
CA TRP A 46 -6.56 10.95 -4.66
C TRP A 46 -5.32 10.78 -3.77
N ARG A 47 -5.39 11.17 -2.49
CA ARG A 47 -4.30 10.97 -1.53
C ARG A 47 -3.95 9.50 -1.30
N HIS A 48 -4.93 8.60 -1.26
CA HIS A 48 -4.67 7.17 -1.08
C HIS A 48 -4.02 6.58 -2.33
N LEU A 49 -4.44 7.00 -3.52
CA LEU A 49 -3.79 6.63 -4.78
C LEU A 49 -2.36 7.18 -4.86
N VAL A 50 -2.09 8.45 -4.55
CA VAL A 50 -0.73 8.99 -4.59
C VAL A 50 0.20 8.23 -3.65
N ILE A 51 -0.26 7.95 -2.43
CA ILE A 51 0.52 7.17 -1.46
C ILE A 51 0.68 5.71 -1.92
N GLY A 52 -0.36 5.11 -2.50
CA GLY A 52 -0.33 3.74 -3.03
C GLY A 52 0.57 3.59 -4.25
N VAL A 53 0.52 4.53 -5.19
CA VAL A 53 1.41 4.61 -6.36
C VAL A 53 2.83 4.87 -5.92
N ALA A 54 3.08 5.79 -4.99
CA ALA A 54 4.41 6.01 -4.43
C ALA A 54 4.97 4.73 -3.79
N ALA A 55 4.15 3.98 -3.06
CA ALA A 55 4.54 2.70 -2.48
C ALA A 55 4.74 1.58 -3.52
N ILE A 56 3.92 1.51 -4.59
CA ILE A 56 4.12 0.55 -5.69
C ILE A 56 5.38 0.90 -6.48
N VAL A 57 5.60 2.18 -6.79
CA VAL A 57 6.82 2.67 -7.45
C VAL A 57 8.05 2.34 -6.59
N TYR A 58 7.95 2.49 -5.27
CA TYR A 58 8.99 2.09 -4.33
C TYR A 58 9.28 0.57 -4.38
N VAL A 59 8.25 -0.27 -4.49
CA VAL A 59 8.39 -1.74 -4.55
C VAL A 59 8.88 -2.24 -5.92
N VAL A 60 8.34 -1.70 -7.01
CA VAL A 60 8.62 -2.12 -8.39
C VAL A 60 9.95 -1.56 -8.89
N SER A 61 10.31 -0.37 -8.44
CA SER A 61 11.58 0.27 -8.77
C SER A 61 12.30 0.68 -7.48
N PRO A 62 13.02 -0.25 -6.84
CA PRO A 62 14.04 0.09 -5.85
C PRO A 62 15.29 0.76 -6.50
N LEU A 63 15.14 1.48 -7.62
CA LEU A 63 16.29 2.01 -8.38
C LEU A 63 16.92 3.27 -7.78
N ASP A 64 16.37 3.85 -6.70
CA ASP A 64 17.07 4.88 -5.91
C ASP A 64 17.90 4.32 -4.74
N PHE A 65 18.20 3.02 -4.73
CA PHE A 65 19.35 2.47 -4.00
C PHE A 65 20.72 3.01 -4.51
N LEU A 66 20.74 4.01 -5.41
CA LEU A 66 21.90 4.35 -6.23
C LEU A 66 22.83 5.49 -5.74
N PRO A 67 22.51 6.36 -4.76
CA PRO A 67 23.58 7.22 -4.24
C PRO A 67 23.79 7.25 -2.72
N GLU A 68 23.02 6.57 -1.86
CA GLU A 68 23.12 6.80 -0.39
C GLU A 68 23.30 5.56 0.50
N VAL A 69 24.07 4.56 0.03
CA VAL A 69 25.01 3.87 0.94
C VAL A 69 26.07 4.87 1.50
N ALA A 70 26.08 6.11 0.98
CA ALA A 70 26.99 7.19 1.31
C ALA A 70 26.83 7.84 2.72
N LEU A 71 25.73 7.66 3.47
CA LEU A 71 25.49 8.39 4.74
C LEU A 71 25.26 7.54 6.01
N GLY A 72 25.30 6.21 5.94
CA GLY A 72 25.34 5.33 7.13
C GLY A 72 23.98 4.89 7.73
N PRO A 73 23.95 4.20 8.89
CA PRO A 73 22.83 3.37 9.38
C PRO A 73 21.58 4.13 9.88
N ILE A 74 21.53 5.46 9.76
CA ILE A 74 20.43 6.29 10.26
C ILE A 74 19.29 6.43 9.24
N GLY A 75 19.57 6.27 7.93
CA GLY A 75 18.56 6.38 6.86
C GLY A 75 17.51 5.25 6.86
N ILE A 76 17.89 4.06 7.30
CA ILE A 76 17.04 2.84 7.25
C ILE A 76 15.74 2.99 8.05
N LEU A 77 15.75 3.78 9.13
CA LEU A 77 14.59 3.96 10.01
C LEU A 77 13.48 4.81 9.39
N ASP A 78 13.82 5.77 8.53
CA ASP A 78 12.84 6.65 7.88
C ASP A 78 12.09 5.90 6.76
N ASP A 79 12.81 5.09 6.00
CA ASP A 79 12.23 4.26 4.92
C ASP A 79 11.21 3.25 5.45
N ILE A 80 11.49 2.61 6.60
CA ILE A 80 10.55 1.67 7.24
C ILE A 80 9.29 2.41 7.74
N ALA A 81 9.43 3.65 8.21
CA ALA A 81 8.30 4.46 8.65
C ALA A 81 7.40 4.84 7.46
N ILE A 82 7.99 5.24 6.34
CA ILE A 82 7.28 5.56 5.09
C ILE A 82 6.57 4.32 4.54
N LEU A 83 7.24 3.17 4.52
CA LEU A 83 6.65 1.88 4.12
C LEU A 83 5.46 1.47 4.99
N ALA A 84 5.62 1.50 6.31
CA ALA A 84 4.56 1.18 7.26
C ALA A 84 3.35 2.11 7.09
N PHE A 85 3.59 3.39 6.81
CA PHE A 85 2.54 4.34 6.49
C PHE A 85 1.88 4.00 5.15
N GLY A 86 2.64 3.74 4.09
CA GLY A 86 2.15 3.39 2.76
C GLY A 86 1.23 2.16 2.76
N ILE A 87 1.61 1.11 3.48
CA ILE A 87 0.84 -0.14 3.63
C ILE A 87 -0.56 0.13 4.18
N LYS A 88 -0.70 1.03 5.17
CA LYS A 88 -2.00 1.40 5.73
C LYS A 88 -2.91 2.04 4.68
N TYR A 89 -2.37 2.85 3.78
CA TYR A 89 -3.15 3.49 2.72
C TYR A 89 -3.50 2.51 1.59
N ILE A 90 -2.56 1.66 1.20
CA ILE A 90 -2.81 0.56 0.26
C ILE A 90 -3.95 -0.32 0.78
N ASN A 91 -3.91 -0.73 2.06
CA ASN A 91 -4.97 -1.58 2.63
C ASN A 91 -6.36 -0.92 2.51
N LYS A 92 -6.44 0.38 2.81
CA LYS A 92 -7.69 1.13 2.71
C LYS A 92 -8.18 1.20 1.26
N GLU A 93 -7.29 1.44 0.32
CA GLU A 93 -7.65 1.51 -1.09
C GLU A 93 -8.08 0.14 -1.61
N LEU A 94 -7.42 -0.94 -1.18
CA LEU A 94 -7.81 -2.31 -1.54
C LEU A 94 -9.15 -2.72 -0.94
N ASN A 95 -9.49 -2.28 0.27
CA ASN A 95 -10.84 -2.50 0.81
C ASN A 95 -11.88 -1.80 -0.06
N HIS A 96 -11.64 -0.55 -0.41
CA HIS A 96 -12.56 0.21 -1.26
C HIS A 96 -12.67 -0.38 -2.68
N PHE A 97 -11.57 -0.86 -3.24
CA PHE A 97 -11.57 -1.55 -4.52
C PHE A 97 -12.41 -2.82 -4.49
N LEU A 98 -12.27 -3.65 -3.44
CA LEU A 98 -13.09 -4.85 -3.28
C LEU A 98 -14.58 -4.50 -3.12
N GLU A 99 -14.90 -3.50 -2.30
CA GLU A 99 -16.28 -3.02 -2.16
C GLU A 99 -16.86 -2.55 -3.50
N TRP A 100 -16.06 -1.84 -4.31
CA TRP A 100 -16.47 -1.43 -5.65
C TRP A 100 -16.65 -2.62 -6.61
N GLU A 101 -15.76 -3.61 -6.57
CA GLU A 101 -15.83 -4.82 -7.39
C GLU A 101 -17.08 -5.64 -7.05
N ASP A 102 -17.41 -5.77 -5.77
CA ASP A 102 -18.63 -6.42 -5.29
C ASP A 102 -19.89 -5.68 -5.74
N ASN A 103 -19.93 -4.35 -5.60
CA ASN A 103 -21.06 -3.54 -6.07
C ASN A 103 -21.29 -3.67 -7.59
N LEU A 104 -20.21 -3.65 -8.38
CA LEU A 104 -20.31 -3.87 -9.83
C LEU A 104 -20.85 -5.26 -10.15
N ARG A 105 -20.41 -6.29 -9.42
CA ARG A 105 -20.90 -7.65 -9.59
C ARG A 105 -22.40 -7.70 -9.31
N ASP A 106 -22.85 -7.11 -8.20
CA ASP A 106 -24.26 -7.12 -7.83
C ASP A 106 -25.13 -6.39 -8.86
N THR A 107 -24.67 -5.26 -9.43
CA THR A 107 -25.38 -4.59 -10.53
C THR A 107 -25.47 -5.45 -11.79
N ILE A 108 -24.44 -6.24 -12.12
CA ILE A 108 -24.45 -7.08 -13.34
C ILE A 108 -25.37 -8.30 -13.21
N PHE A 109 -25.50 -8.86 -12.01
CA PHE A 109 -26.21 -10.14 -11.80
C PHE A 109 -27.59 -10.03 -11.13
N ASN A 110 -27.91 -8.89 -10.49
CA ASN A 110 -29.21 -8.68 -9.83
C ASN A 110 -30.12 -7.66 -10.56
N ASP A 111 -29.70 -7.11 -11.70
CA ASP A 111 -30.53 -6.35 -12.66
C ASP A 111 -30.98 -7.25 -13.82
#